data_AF-A0A6G8G2P8-F1
#
_entry.id   AF-A0A6G8G2P8-F1
#
_cell.length_a   1.000
_cell.length_b   1.000
_cell.length_c   1.000
_cell.angle_alpha   90.00
_cell.angle_beta   90.00
_cell.angle_gamma   90.00
#
_symmetry.space_group_name_H-M   'P 1'
#
loop_
_entity.id
_entity.type
_entity.pdbx_description
1 polymer ?
#
loop_
_entity_poly.entity_id
_entity_poly.type
_entity_poly.pdbx_seq_one_letter_code
_entity_poly.pdbx_strand_id
1 'polypeptide(L)'
;MAGADPTLVERLGTWGDLVGDAFALRDDVLGVWGDPQVTGKPAGDDLLAGKPTVLLVWAAEMLAAAHRPLLEACDAGTLDGPQVVALREAMQAAGVRERAELELTDLVDRSHAALDDLDVDGPSRAALAGLAEAVAWRSV
;
A
#
# COMPACT_ATOMS: atom_id res chain seq x y z
N MET A 1 6.79 24.65 -12.81
CA MET A 1 8.26 24.81 -12.85
C MET A 1 8.78 24.12 -14.12
N ALA A 2 9.92 24.53 -14.68
CA ALA A 2 10.51 24.13 -15.98
C ALA A 2 9.85 24.60 -17.29
N GLY A 3 8.64 25.18 -17.26
CA GLY A 3 7.97 25.65 -18.48
C GLY A 3 7.47 24.50 -19.38
N ALA A 4 7.30 23.30 -18.80
CA ALA A 4 6.76 22.13 -19.48
C ALA A 4 5.32 22.36 -19.96
N ASP A 5 4.96 21.64 -21.02
CA ASP A 5 3.61 21.63 -21.56
C ASP A 5 2.59 21.25 -20.46
N PRO A 6 1.47 21.97 -20.30
CA PRO A 6 0.47 21.68 -19.28
C PRO A 6 -0.08 20.25 -19.35
N THR A 7 -0.22 19.69 -20.56
CA THR A 7 -0.67 18.31 -20.78
C THR A 7 0.35 17.32 -20.25
N LEU A 8 1.65 17.59 -20.46
CA LEU A 8 2.72 16.76 -19.91
C LEU A 8 2.70 16.79 -18.38
N VAL A 9 2.48 17.96 -17.78
CA VAL A 9 2.38 18.11 -16.31
C VAL A 9 1.19 17.33 -15.76
N GLU A 10 0.03 17.41 -16.40
CA GLU A 10 -1.17 16.67 -15.99
C GLU A 10 -0.95 15.17 -16.07
N ARG A 11 -0.41 14.65 -17.18
CA ARG A 11 -0.14 13.22 -17.35
C ARG A 11 0.92 12.70 -16.39
N LEU A 12 1.98 13.47 -16.14
CA LEU A 12 2.96 13.17 -15.10
C LEU A 12 2.32 13.16 -13.70
N GLY A 13 1.34 14.03 -13.45
CA GLY A 13 0.54 14.01 -12.23
C GLY A 13 -0.23 12.71 -12.07
N THR A 14 -0.97 12.28 -13.10
CA THR A 14 -1.69 10.99 -13.09
C THR A 14 -0.76 9.81 -12.84
N TRP A 15 0.40 9.79 -13.50
CA TRP A 15 1.42 8.78 -13.25
C TRP A 15 1.90 8.82 -11.79
N GLY A 16 2.20 10.01 -11.27
CA GLY A 16 2.67 10.21 -9.91
C GLY A 16 1.65 9.78 -8.85
N ASP A 17 0.36 10.02 -9.09
CA ASP A 17 -0.72 9.60 -8.19
C ASP A 17 -0.77 8.07 -8.07
N LEU A 18 -0.71 7.35 -9.21
CA LEU A 18 -0.70 5.88 -9.23
C LEU A 18 0.50 5.29 -8.47
N VAL A 19 1.69 5.86 -8.69
CA VAL A 19 2.92 5.44 -8.01
C VAL A 19 2.89 5.77 -6.52
N GLY A 20 2.31 6.92 -6.17
CA GLY A 20 2.10 7.33 -4.78
C GLY A 20 1.15 6.41 -4.02
N ASP A 21 0.04 6.03 -4.64
CA ASP A 21 -0.93 5.08 -4.09
C ASP A 21 -0.28 3.70 -3.90
N ALA A 22 0.51 3.23 -4.88
CA ALA A 22 1.23 1.97 -4.76
C ALA A 22 2.25 2.00 -3.60
N PHE A 23 2.97 3.11 -3.44
CA PHE A 23 3.91 3.27 -2.33
C PHE A 23 3.20 3.24 -0.97
N ALA A 24 2.09 3.97 -0.84
CA ALA A 24 1.31 4.03 0.41
C ALA A 24 0.74 2.67 0.77
N LEU A 25 0.15 1.95 -0.19
CA LEU A 25 -0.37 0.61 0.05
C LEU A 25 0.73 -0.39 0.42
N ARG A 26 1.91 -0.31 -0.22
CA ARG A 26 3.06 -1.15 0.17
C ARG A 26 3.56 -0.81 1.58
N ASP A 27 3.56 0.45 1.98
CA ASP A 27 3.87 0.87 3.35
C ASP A 27 2.93 0.24 4.37
N ASP A 28 1.62 0.30 4.11
CA ASP A 28 0.61 -0.29 4.98
C ASP A 28 0.76 -1.83 5.07
N VAL A 29 1.04 -2.50 3.94
CA VAL A 29 1.32 -3.95 3.93
C VAL A 29 2.55 -4.29 4.78
N LEU A 30 3.62 -3.51 4.69
CA LEU A 30 4.83 -3.72 5.49
C LEU A 30 4.60 -3.38 6.97
N GLY A 31 3.75 -2.40 7.29
CA GLY A 31 3.36 -2.06 8.66
C GLY A 31 2.61 -3.20 9.37
N VAL A 32 1.82 -3.98 8.62
CA VAL A 32 1.03 -5.09 9.18
C VAL A 32 1.78 -6.44 9.13
N TRP A 33 2.44 -6.75 8.00
CA TRP A 33 3.04 -8.07 7.74
C TRP A 33 4.54 -8.07 7.45
N GLY A 34 5.20 -6.91 7.49
CA GLY A 34 6.63 -6.80 7.21
C GLY A 34 7.48 -7.57 8.22
N ASP A 35 8.62 -8.09 7.76
CA ASP A 35 9.59 -8.75 8.64
C ASP A 35 10.26 -7.72 9.55
N PRO A 36 10.25 -7.88 10.89
CA PRO A 36 10.91 -6.96 11.81
C PRO A 36 12.41 -6.78 11.57
N GLN A 37 13.11 -7.77 11.01
CA GLN A 37 14.53 -7.65 10.67
C GLN A 37 14.79 -6.65 9.54
N VAL A 38 13.75 -6.41 8.75
CA VAL A 38 13.71 -5.62 7.52
C VAL A 38 13.14 -4.23 7.83
N THR A 39 12.00 -4.16 8.52
CA THR A 39 11.31 -2.89 8.83
C THR A 39 11.91 -2.16 10.04
N GLY A 40 12.69 -2.85 10.87
CA GLY A 40 13.21 -2.32 12.13
C GLY A 40 12.14 -2.14 13.22
N LYS A 41 10.91 -2.62 12.98
CA LYS A 41 9.76 -2.51 13.89
C LYS A 41 9.01 -3.84 14.00
N PRO A 42 8.27 -4.10 15.10
CA PRO A 42 7.44 -5.31 15.19
C PRO A 42 6.38 -5.36 14.07
N ALA A 43 6.12 -6.56 13.54
CA ALA A 43 5.04 -6.76 12.58
C ALA A 43 3.68 -6.49 13.26
N GLY A 44 2.85 -5.63 12.65
CA GLY A 44 1.57 -5.23 13.21
C GLY A 44 1.64 -3.96 14.07
N ASP A 45 2.74 -3.21 14.03
CA ASP A 45 2.86 -1.91 14.71
C ASP A 45 1.76 -0.94 14.25
N ASP A 46 1.38 -0.97 12.97
CA ASP A 46 0.29 -0.15 12.44
C ASP A 46 -1.09 -0.52 13.02
N LEU A 47 -1.31 -1.82 13.31
CA LEU A 47 -2.52 -2.28 14.01
C LEU A 47 -2.50 -1.82 15.47
N LEU A 48 -1.35 -1.96 16.14
CA LEU A 48 -1.19 -1.54 17.52
C LEU A 48 -1.40 -0.03 17.70
N ALA A 49 -0.93 0.76 16.74
CA ALA A 49 -1.09 2.21 16.71
C ALA A 49 -2.51 2.66 16.31
N GLY A 50 -3.39 1.74 15.87
CA GLY A 50 -4.71 2.07 15.36
C GLY A 50 -4.67 2.96 14.11
N LYS A 51 -3.63 2.83 13.27
CA LYS A 51 -3.47 3.67 12.08
C LYS A 51 -4.61 3.39 11.10
N PRO A 52 -5.37 4.41 10.65
CA PRO A 52 -6.50 4.22 9.75
C PRO A 52 -5.99 3.97 8.32
N THR A 53 -5.72 2.71 7.99
CA THR A 53 -5.26 2.26 6.66
C THR A 53 -6.39 1.66 5.85
N VAL A 54 -6.23 1.62 4.52
CA VAL A 54 -7.20 0.96 3.62
C VAL A 54 -7.35 -0.54 3.94
N LEU A 55 -6.32 -1.16 4.50
CA LEU A 55 -6.34 -2.55 4.95
C LEU A 55 -7.39 -2.80 6.04
N LEU A 56 -7.60 -1.83 6.96
CA LEU A 56 -8.63 -1.95 7.99
C LEU A 56 -10.05 -1.79 7.43
N VAL A 57 -10.20 -0.97 6.38
CA VAL A 57 -11.48 -0.86 5.65
C VAL A 57 -11.81 -2.20 5.02
N TRP A 58 -10.88 -2.80 4.29
CA TRP A 58 -11.07 -4.12 3.69
C TRP A 58 -11.28 -5.21 4.74
N ALA A 59 -10.56 -5.16 5.86
CA ALA A 59 -10.78 -6.09 6.97
C ALA A 59 -12.21 -5.97 7.53
N ALA A 60 -12.74 -4.76 7.67
CA ALA A 60 -14.12 -4.55 8.13
C ALA A 60 -15.17 -5.07 7.15
N GLU A 61 -14.88 -5.08 5.85
CA GLU A 61 -15.74 -5.65 4.81
C GLU A 61 -15.67 -7.19 4.74
N MET A 62 -14.47 -7.75 4.96
CA MET A 62 -14.16 -9.15 4.64
C MET A 62 -14.22 -10.08 5.86
N LEU A 63 -14.02 -9.55 7.07
CA LEU A 63 -14.01 -10.36 8.28
C LEU A 63 -15.43 -10.71 8.75
N ALA A 64 -15.58 -11.92 9.27
CA ALA A 64 -16.81 -12.35 9.94
C ALA A 64 -17.09 -11.48 11.19
N ALA A 65 -18.37 -11.33 11.53
CA ALA A 65 -18.82 -10.54 12.68
C ALA A 65 -18.16 -10.92 14.02
N ALA A 66 -17.68 -12.16 14.16
CA ALA A 66 -16.93 -12.62 15.33
C ALA A 66 -15.62 -11.82 15.57
N HIS A 67 -15.03 -11.21 14.54
CA HIS A 67 -13.82 -10.39 14.66
C HIS A 67 -14.11 -8.90 14.89
N ARG A 68 -15.38 -8.47 14.94
CA ARG A 68 -15.77 -7.08 15.17
C ARG A 68 -15.14 -6.45 16.41
N PRO A 69 -15.02 -7.15 17.57
CA PRO A 69 -14.35 -6.60 18.75
C PRO A 69 -12.87 -6.27 18.52
N LEU A 70 -12.17 -7.04 17.67
CA LEU A 70 -10.76 -6.76 17.34
C LEU A 70 -10.64 -5.49 16.49
N LEU A 71 -11.54 -5.30 15.53
CA LEU A 71 -11.58 -4.09 14.70
C LEU A 71 -11.91 -2.84 15.53
N GLU A 72 -12.83 -2.96 16.50
CA GLU A 72 -13.15 -1.86 17.43
C GLU A 72 -11.99 -1.54 18.37
N ALA A 73 -11.30 -2.56 18.90
CA ALA A 73 -10.10 -2.34 19.71
C ALA A 73 -8.96 -1.70 18.90
N CYS A 74 -8.83 -2.06 17.61
CA CYS A 74 -7.87 -1.44 16.70
C CYS A 74 -8.16 0.05 16.51
N ASP A 75 -9.40 0.40 16.17
CA ASP A 75 -9.85 1.78 15.96
C ASP A 75 -9.71 2.63 17.24
N ALA A 76 -9.94 2.03 18.41
CA ALA A 76 -9.76 2.68 19.70
C ALA A 76 -8.29 2.79 20.16
N GLY A 77 -7.33 2.15 19.45
CA GLY A 77 -5.92 2.08 19.86
C GLY A 77 -5.71 1.31 21.17
N THR A 78 -6.57 0.32 21.45
CA THR A 78 -6.56 -0.47 22.69
C THR A 78 -6.20 -1.94 22.49
N LEU A 79 -5.74 -2.33 21.29
CA LEU A 79 -5.24 -3.67 21.04
C LEU A 79 -4.03 -3.99 21.93
N ASP A 80 -4.02 -5.20 22.49
CA ASP A 80 -2.83 -5.80 23.08
C ASP A 80 -2.07 -6.68 22.07
N GLY A 81 -0.86 -7.12 22.43
CA GLY A 81 -0.03 -7.96 21.57
C GLY A 81 -0.73 -9.22 21.05
N PRO A 82 -1.37 -10.04 21.91
CA PRO A 82 -2.17 -11.18 21.48
C PRO A 82 -3.30 -10.82 20.49
N GLN A 83 -4.01 -9.72 20.72
CA GLN A 83 -5.09 -9.27 19.83
C GLN A 83 -4.56 -8.76 18.48
N VAL A 84 -3.40 -8.11 18.44
CA VAL A 84 -2.72 -7.74 17.18
C VAL A 84 -2.44 -8.99 16.35
N VAL A 85 -1.90 -10.05 16.97
CA VAL A 85 -1.65 -11.32 16.29
C VAL A 85 -2.95 -11.93 15.76
N ALA A 86 -4.00 -11.98 16.59
CA ALA A 86 -5.29 -12.53 16.19
C ALA A 86 -5.95 -11.75 15.05
N LEU A 87 -5.89 -10.42 15.07
CA LEU A 87 -6.45 -9.59 13.99
C LEU A 87 -5.66 -9.78 12.70
N ARG A 88 -4.33 -9.77 12.77
CA ARG A 88 -3.46 -9.99 11.61
C ARG A 88 -3.71 -11.37 10.96
N GLU A 89 -3.82 -12.41 11.76
CA GLU A 89 -4.13 -13.77 11.28
C GLU A 89 -5.51 -13.85 10.65
N ALA A 90 -6.51 -13.21 11.25
CA ALA A 90 -7.86 -13.14 10.69
C ALA A 90 -7.87 -12.41 9.33
N MET A 91 -7.18 -11.26 9.23
CA MET A 91 -7.03 -10.51 7.98
C MET A 91 -6.36 -11.35 6.89
N GLN A 92 -5.31 -12.10 7.25
CA GLN A 92 -4.62 -12.98 6.31
C GLN A 92 -5.52 -14.14 5.88
N ALA A 93 -6.21 -14.81 6.81
CA ALA A 93 -7.12 -15.90 6.48
C ALA A 93 -8.31 -15.45 5.60
N ALA A 94 -8.74 -14.19 5.74
CA ALA A 94 -9.81 -13.61 4.94
C ALA A 94 -9.36 -13.14 3.54
N GLY A 95 -8.06 -13.12 3.25
CA GLY A 95 -7.55 -12.70 1.94
C GLY A 95 -7.21 -11.22 1.82
N VAL A 96 -7.11 -10.47 2.94
CA VAL A 96 -6.86 -9.01 2.90
C VAL A 96 -5.48 -8.69 2.32
N ARG A 97 -4.46 -9.48 2.67
CA ARG A 97 -3.11 -9.31 2.13
C ARG A 97 -3.08 -9.58 0.64
N GLU A 98 -3.73 -10.65 0.22
CA GLU A 98 -3.85 -11.06 -1.18
C GLU A 98 -4.54 -9.98 -2.01
N ARG A 99 -5.62 -9.38 -1.48
CA ARG A 99 -6.28 -8.22 -2.09
C ARG A 99 -5.32 -7.03 -2.25
N ALA A 100 -4.52 -6.74 -1.22
CA ALA A 100 -3.53 -5.66 -1.28
C ALA A 100 -2.45 -5.91 -2.35
N GLU A 101 -1.93 -7.13 -2.47
CA GLU A 101 -0.94 -7.48 -3.50
C GLU A 101 -1.53 -7.37 -4.90
N LEU A 102 -2.80 -7.74 -5.11
CA LEU A 102 -3.49 -7.57 -6.39
C LEU A 102 -3.68 -6.10 -6.76
N GLU A 103 -4.10 -5.26 -5.80
CA GLU A 103 -4.25 -3.82 -6.01
C GLU A 103 -2.89 -3.15 -6.30
N LEU A 104 -1.82 -3.59 -5.63
CA LEU A 104 -0.46 -3.13 -5.93
C LEU A 104 -0.04 -3.46 -7.36
N THR A 105 -0.32 -4.68 -7.83
CA THR A 105 -0.08 -5.04 -9.23
C THR A 105 -0.87 -4.15 -10.19
N ASP A 106 -2.17 -3.92 -9.95
CA ASP A 106 -3.01 -3.05 -10.80
C ASP A 106 -2.47 -1.61 -10.86
N LEU A 107 -2.10 -1.04 -9.71
CA LEU A 107 -1.55 0.31 -9.63
C LEU A 107 -0.24 0.44 -10.42
N VAL A 108 0.65 -0.55 -10.31
CA VAL A 108 1.91 -0.58 -11.07
C VAL A 108 1.64 -0.71 -12.57
N ASP A 109 0.78 -1.64 -12.98
CA ASP A 109 0.44 -1.84 -14.40
C ASP A 109 -0.17 -0.57 -15.02
N ARG A 110 -1.08 0.10 -14.29
CA ARG A 110 -1.65 1.38 -14.70
C ARG A 110 -0.61 2.48 -14.75
N SER A 111 0.36 2.48 -13.84
CA SER A 111 1.46 3.45 -13.89
C SER A 111 2.31 3.26 -15.15
N HIS A 112 2.61 2.01 -15.55
CA HIS A 112 3.32 1.74 -16.80
C HIS A 112 2.52 2.18 -18.02
N ALA A 113 1.21 1.90 -18.06
CA ALA A 113 0.34 2.38 -19.13
C ALA A 113 0.30 3.92 -19.20
N ALA A 114 0.26 4.61 -18.05
CA ALA A 114 0.30 6.07 -18.01
C ALA A 114 1.65 6.63 -18.51
N LEU A 115 2.75 5.90 -18.32
CA LEU A 115 4.04 6.28 -18.89
C LEU A 115 4.04 6.21 -20.40
N ASP A 116 3.43 5.19 -21.01
CA ASP A 116 3.37 5.01 -22.48
C ASP A 116 2.81 6.25 -23.20
N ASP A 117 1.89 6.96 -22.55
CA ASP A 117 1.28 8.19 -23.04
C ASP A 117 2.12 9.47 -22.81
N LEU A 118 3.25 9.41 -22.09
CA LEU A 118 4.10 10.57 -21.85
C LEU A 118 5.00 10.86 -23.06
N ASP A 119 5.07 12.14 -23.46
CA ASP A 119 6.07 12.63 -24.41
C ASP A 119 7.40 12.92 -23.68
N VAL A 120 8.11 11.86 -23.35
CA VAL A 120 9.42 11.89 -22.69
C VAL A 120 10.42 11.02 -23.44
N ASP A 121 11.70 11.38 -23.34
CA ASP A 121 12.78 10.62 -23.96
C ASP A 121 12.97 9.24 -23.32
N GLY A 122 13.62 8.33 -24.05
CA GLY A 122 13.82 6.95 -23.62
C GLY A 122 14.46 6.81 -22.23
N PRO A 123 15.53 7.57 -21.92
CA PRO A 123 16.14 7.56 -20.58
C PRO A 123 15.17 7.97 -19.46
N SER A 124 14.38 9.04 -19.64
CA SER A 124 13.42 9.48 -18.61
C SER A 124 12.32 8.45 -18.41
N ARG A 125 11.79 7.88 -19.49
CA ARG A 125 10.78 6.81 -19.41
C ARG A 125 11.29 5.61 -18.62
N ALA A 126 12.50 5.15 -18.92
CA ALA A 126 13.12 4.03 -18.22
C ALA A 126 13.35 4.33 -16.73
N ALA A 127 13.76 5.55 -16.39
CA ALA A 127 13.95 5.97 -15.01
C ALA A 127 12.62 6.01 -14.23
N LEU A 128 11.56 6.53 -14.84
CA LEU A 128 10.22 6.57 -14.21
C LEU A 128 9.66 5.16 -14.02
N ALA A 129 9.74 4.29 -15.03
CA ALA A 129 9.33 2.89 -14.92
C ALA A 129 10.09 2.16 -13.81
N GLY A 130 11.42 2.37 -13.73
CA GLY A 130 12.25 1.83 -12.66
C GLY A 130 11.86 2.35 -11.28
N LEU A 131 11.43 3.61 -11.16
CA LEU A 131 10.94 4.16 -9.89
C LEU A 131 9.65 3.47 -9.45
N ALA A 132 8.68 3.30 -10.36
CA ALA A 132 7.41 2.65 -10.06
C ALA A 132 7.60 1.23 -9.51
N GLU A 133 8.48 0.45 -10.14
CA GLU A 133 8.85 -0.91 -9.67
C GLU A 133 9.54 -0.87 -8.30
N ALA A 134 10.51 0.03 -8.12
CA ALA A 134 11.28 0.11 -6.89
C ALA A 134 10.42 0.47 -5.67
N VAL A 135 9.42 1.34 -5.84
CA VAL A 135 8.53 1.72 -4.72
C VAL A 135 7.50 0.64 -4.41
N ALA A 136 6.97 -0.03 -5.43
CA ALA A 136 5.94 -1.03 -5.26
C ALA A 136 6.45 -2.36 -4.70
N TRP A 137 7.71 -2.73 -4.96
CA TRP A 137 8.27 -4.03 -4.54
C TRP A 137 9.44 -3.90 -3.59
N ARG A 138 9.56 -2.76 -2.88
CA ARG A 138 10.61 -2.58 -1.88
C ARG A 138 10.56 -3.72 -0.86
N SER A 139 11.64 -4.50 -0.88
CA SER A 139 12.01 -5.38 0.21
C SER A 139 12.96 -4.55 1.05
N VAL A 140 12.45 -3.96 2.13
CA VAL A 140 13.34 -3.32 3.12
C VAL A 140 14.23 -4.38 3.77
#